data_AF-X1VST2-F1
#
_entry.id   AF-X1VST2-F1
#
_cell.length_a   1.000
_cell.length_b   1.000
_cell.length_c   1.000
_cell.angle_alpha   90.00
_cell.angle_beta   90.00
_cell.angle_gamma   90.00
#
_symmetry.space_group_name_H-M   'P 1'
#
loop_
_entity.id
_entity.type
_entity.pdbx_description
1 polymer ?
#
loop_
_entity_poly.entity_id
_entity_poly.type
_entity_poly.pdbx_seq_one_letter_code
_entity_poly.pdbx_strand_id
1 'polypeptide(L)' 'MKRLTRNHSIFAMDKQNPPVLYVDSGERFIVETEDCFCHQIVESD' A
#
# COMPACT_ATOMS: atom_id res chain seq x y z
N MET A 1 -5.15 15.41 4.68
CA MET A 1 -3.95 14.54 4.56
C MET A 1 -4.39 13.26 3.86
N LYS A 2 -3.87 12.99 2.66
CA LYS A 2 -4.21 11.78 1.90
C LYS A 2 -3.62 10.53 2.58
N ARG A 3 -4.26 9.38 2.37
CA ARG A 3 -3.86 8.09 2.94
C ARG A 3 -4.08 6.98 1.92
N LEU A 4 -3.05 6.17 1.67
CA LEU A 4 -3.13 4.93 0.91
C LEU A 4 -3.28 3.78 1.91
N THR A 5 -4.42 3.11 1.88
CA THR A 5 -4.74 2.01 2.80
C THR A 5 -4.13 0.69 2.34
N ARG A 6 -3.90 -0.23 3.30
CA ARG A 6 -3.18 -1.50 3.07
C ARG A 6 -3.80 -2.46 2.06
N ASN A 7 -5.07 -2.28 1.73
CA ASN A 7 -5.80 -3.07 0.72
C ASN A 7 -5.43 -2.72 -0.74
N HIS A 8 -4.56 -1.72 -0.95
CA HIS A 8 -4.01 -1.37 -2.25
C HIS A 8 -2.56 -1.85 -2.38
N SER A 9 -2.38 -3.16 -2.58
CA SER A 9 -1.07 -3.80 -2.75
C SER A 9 -0.86 -4.29 -4.19
N ILE A 10 0.41 -4.31 -4.60
CA ILE A 10 0.87 -4.93 -5.86
C ILE A 10 2.02 -5.89 -5.53
N PHE A 11 2.13 -6.98 -6.29
CA PHE A 11 3.20 -7.97 -6.12
C PHE A 11 4.28 -7.87 -7.20
N ALA A 12 4.04 -7.07 -8.24
CA ALA A 12 5.00 -6.77 -9.29
C ALA A 12 4.96 -5.28 -9.60
N MET A 13 6.14 -4.68 -9.77
CA MET A 13 6.29 -3.30 -10.23
C MET A 13 6.06 -3.27 -11.75
N ASP A 14 4.85 -2.92 -12.15
CA ASP A 14 4.40 -2.97 -13.54
C ASP A 14 3.81 -1.61 -13.98
N LYS A 15 4.17 -1.17 -15.20
CA LYS A 15 3.62 0.05 -15.82
C LYS A 15 2.12 -0.07 -16.16
N GLN A 16 1.60 -1.30 -16.20
CA GLN A 16 0.18 -1.59 -16.38
C GLN A 16 -0.63 -1.44 -15.08
N ASN A 17 0.00 -1.33 -13.91
CA ASN A 17 -0.73 -1.17 -12.65
C ASN A 17 -1.51 0.16 -12.64
N PRO A 18 -2.83 0.15 -12.40
CA PRO A 18 -3.61 1.37 -12.34
C PRO A 18 -3.19 2.22 -11.11
N PRO A 19 -3.04 3.54 -11.26
CA PRO A 19 -2.78 4.43 -10.12
C PRO A 19 -3.92 4.37 -9.10
N VAL A 20 -3.57 4.30 -7.82
CA VAL A 20 -4.53 4.24 -6.70
C VAL A 20 -4.63 5.55 -5.91
N LEU A 21 -3.67 6.46 -6.09
CA LEU A 21 -3.64 7.78 -5.44
C LEU A 21 -2.85 8.77 -6.31
N TYR A 22 -3.35 10.00 -6.44
CA TYR A 22 -2.64 11.12 -7.05
C TYR A 22 -2.27 12.16 -5.99
N VAL A 23 -1.05 12.70 -6.07
CA VAL A 23 -0.50 13.67 -5.11
C VAL A 23 0.20 14.81 -5.83
N ASP A 24 0.25 15.96 -5.19
CA ASP A 24 0.99 17.12 -5.69
C ASP A 24 2.41 17.16 -5.10
N SER A 25 3.32 17.86 -5.79
CA SER A 25 4.69 18.03 -5.31
C SER A 25 4.72 18.77 -3.97
N GLY A 26 5.41 18.18 -2.98
CA GLY A 26 5.47 18.71 -1.62
C GLY A 26 4.31 18.27 -0.72
N GLU A 27 3.31 17.57 -1.26
CA GLU A 27 2.24 16.99 -0.45
C GLU A 27 2.76 15.82 0.39
N ARG A 28 2.32 15.75 1.65
CA ARG A 28 2.59 14.62 2.54
C ARG A 28 1.35 13.74 2.64
N PHE A 29 1.55 12.43 2.54
CA PHE A 29 0.50 11.42 2.68
C PHE A 29 1.01 10.24 3.51
N ILE A 30 0.08 9.43 4.00
CA ILE A 30 0.37 8.23 4.79
C ILE A 30 0.22 7.01 3.89
N VAL A 31 1.17 6.07 4.00
CA VAL A 31 1.08 4.75 3.38
C VAL A 31 0.94 3.73 4.50
N GLU A 32 -0.14 2.97 4.47
CA GLU A 32 -0.31 1.77 5.28
C GLU A 32 0.21 0.57 4.49
N THR A 33 0.99 -0.29 5.13
CA THR A 33 1.57 -1.48 4.51
C THR A 33 1.08 -2.74 5.19
N GLU A 34 0.95 -3.81 4.42
CA GLU A 34 0.96 -5.16 4.96
C GLU A 34 2.41 -5.58 5.29
N ASP A 35 2.58 -6.56 6.18
CA ASP A 35 3.85 -7.27 6.23
C ASP A 35 4.08 -8.09 4.95
N CYS A 36 5.29 -8.64 4.77
CA CYS A 36 5.62 -9.40 3.57
C CYS A 36 4.88 -10.75 3.44
N PHE A 37 4.14 -11.16 4.46
CA PHE A 37 3.32 -12.35 4.46
C PHE A 37 1.83 -12.03 4.35
N CYS A 38 1.48 -10.76 4.06
CA CYS A 38 0.08 -10.31 3.98
C CYS A 38 -0.72 -10.64 5.25
N HIS A 39 -0.07 -10.50 6.42
CA HIS A 39 -0.59 -10.88 7.73
C HIS A 39 -1.09 -12.33 7.82
N GLN A 40 -0.57 -13.24 7.00
CA GLN A 40 -0.93 -14.66 7.04
C GLN A 40 -0.22 -15.41 8.18
N ILE A 41 0.97 -14.94 8.58
CA ILE A 41 1.70 -15.51 9.71
C ILE A 41 1.30 -14.74 10.96
N VAL A 42 0.39 -15.34 11.74
CA VAL A 42 -0.07 -14.84 13.03
C VAL A 42 0.26 -15.87 14.10
N GLU A 43 0.46 -15.41 15.34
CA GLU A 43 0.60 -16.31 16.49
C GLU A 43 -0.66 -17.17 16.60
N SER A 44 -0.49 -18.47 16.73
CA SER A 44 -1.56 -19.41 17.02
C SER A 44 -1.73 -19.53 18.54
N ASP A 45 -2.97 -19.43 19.01
CA ASP A 45 -3.37 -19.62 20.42
C ASP A 45 -2.91 -20.96 21.00
#